data_AF-A0AAF0MAS6-F1
#
_entry.id   AF-A0AAF0MAS6-F1
#
_cell.length_a   1.000
_cell.length_b   1.000
_cell.length_c   1.000
_cell.angle_alpha   90.00
_cell.angle_beta   90.00
_cell.angle_gamma   90.00
#
_symmetry.space_group_name_H-M   'P 1'
#
loop_
_entity.id
_entity.type
_entity.pdbx_description
1 polymer ?
#
loop_
_entity_poly.entity_id
_entity_poly.type
_entity_poly.pdbx_seq_one_letter_code
_entity_poly.pdbx_strand_id
1 'polypeptide(L)' 'MTNHRDLRELQRHPHEWHRRGLRHPDEIDALVHHRTHGDVPPEPTYGDFFRVA' A
#
# COMPACT_ATOMS: atom_id res chain seq x y z
N MET A 1 22.59 6.68 0.29
CA MET A 1 22.24 5.26 0.10
C MET A 1 21.84 4.72 1.47
N THR A 2 20.60 4.29 1.65
CA THR A 2 20.08 3.80 2.95
C THR A 2 20.54 2.37 3.17
N ASN A 3 21.21 2.09 4.29
CA ASN A 3 21.78 0.77 4.60
C ASN A 3 20.67 -0.22 4.99
N HIS A 4 20.74 -1.46 4.47
CA HIS A 4 19.78 -2.52 4.76
C HIS A 4 19.77 -2.95 6.24
N ARG A 5 20.91 -2.80 6.93
CA ARG A 5 21.03 -3.08 8.37
C ARG A 5 20.21 -2.08 9.20
N ASP A 6 20.28 -0.82 8.84
CA ASP A 6 19.56 0.27 9.51
C ASP A 6 18.04 0.13 9.33
N LEU A 7 17.60 -0.35 8.17
CA LEU A 7 16.18 -0.62 7.90
C LEU A 7 15.61 -1.75 8.78
N ARG A 8 16.37 -2.83 9.01
CA ARG A 8 15.95 -3.93 9.90
C ARG A 8 15.92 -3.51 11.38
N GLU A 9 16.74 -2.54 11.76
CA GLU A 9 16.69 -1.98 13.11
C GLU A 9 15.49 -1.06 13.28
N LEU A 10 15.19 -0.23 12.28
CA LEU A 10 13.98 0.60 12.25
C LEU A 10 12.70 -0.22 12.29
N GLN A 11 12.63 -1.36 11.60
CA GLN A 11 11.47 -2.26 11.66
C GLN A 11 11.20 -2.79 13.09
N ARG A 12 12.24 -2.93 13.93
CA ARG A 12 12.07 -3.38 15.32
C ARG A 12 11.55 -2.28 16.25
N HIS A 13 11.62 -1.03 15.81
CA HIS A 13 11.19 0.14 16.59
C HIS A 13 10.22 1.01 15.77
N PRO A 14 8.94 0.64 15.67
CA PRO A 14 7.96 1.33 14.83
C PRO A 14 7.85 2.84 15.09
N HIS A 15 7.99 3.27 16.35
CA HIS A 15 7.94 4.68 16.73
C HIS A 15 9.06 5.54 16.12
N GLU A 16 10.21 4.94 15.77
CA GLU A 16 11.33 5.65 15.14
C GLU A 16 11.00 6.11 13.71
N TRP A 17 10.08 5.43 13.02
CA TRP A 17 9.59 5.86 11.71
C TRP A 17 8.91 7.22 11.83
N HIS A 18 7.95 7.32 12.77
CA HIS A 18 7.22 8.56 13.01
C HIS A 18 8.10 9.69 13.49
N ARG A 19 9.06 9.40 14.40
CA ARG A 19 10.04 10.38 14.87
C ARG A 19 10.83 11.00 13.70
N ARG A 20 11.10 10.23 12.65
CA ARG A 20 11.80 10.65 11.43
C ARG A 20 10.87 11.24 10.36
N GLY A 21 9.58 11.42 10.66
CA GLY A 21 8.58 11.91 9.70
C GLY A 21 8.19 10.87 8.63
N LEU A 22 8.51 9.59 8.84
CA LEU A 22 8.15 8.48 7.96
C LEU A 22 6.96 7.70 8.53
N ARG A 23 6.26 6.93 7.68
CA ARG A 23 5.27 5.94 8.12
C ARG A 23 5.88 4.55 8.19
N HIS A 24 5.41 3.75 9.15
CA HIS A 24 5.81 2.35 9.27
C HIS A 24 5.30 1.55 8.06
N PRO A 25 6.04 0.52 7.57
CA PRO A 25 5.61 -0.32 6.46
C PRO A 25 4.20 -0.89 6.61
N ASP A 26 3.83 -1.38 7.79
CA ASP A 26 2.49 -1.94 8.03
C ASP A 26 1.36 -0.90 7.84
N GLU A 27 1.62 0.37 8.15
CA GLU A 27 0.64 1.45 7.92
C GLU A 27 0.51 1.78 6.43
N ILE A 28 1.60 1.62 5.67
CA ILE A 28 1.59 1.76 4.22
C ILE A 28 0.80 0.60 3.62
N ASP A 29 1.03 -0.63 4.07
CA ASP A 29 0.29 -1.81 3.62
C ASP A 29 -1.20 -1.70 3.92
N ALA A 30 -1.57 -1.26 5.12
CA ALA A 30 -2.96 -1.00 5.48
C ALA A 30 -3.60 0.09 4.60
N LEU A 31 -2.85 1.17 4.30
CA LEU A 31 -3.31 2.25 3.43
C LEU A 31 -3.50 1.77 1.99
N VAL A 32 -2.55 1.00 1.46
CA VAL A 32 -2.63 0.40 0.12
C VAL A 32 -3.84 -0.52 0.08
N HIS A 33 -3.95 -1.45 1.02
CA HIS A 33 -5.05 -2.39 1.08
C HIS A 33 -6.42 -1.69 1.11
N HIS A 34 -6.58 -0.66 1.95
CA HIS A 34 -7.80 0.13 1.99
C HIS A 34 -8.11 0.79 0.63
N ARG A 35 -7.10 1.29 -0.08
CA ARG A 35 -7.29 1.99 -1.35
C ARG A 35 -7.54 1.05 -2.52
N THR A 36 -6.93 -0.14 -2.52
CA THR A 36 -6.97 -1.07 -3.65
C THR A 36 -8.05 -2.13 -3.53
N HIS A 37 -8.43 -2.51 -2.30
CA HIS A 37 -9.48 -3.49 -2.03
C HIS A 37 -10.80 -2.87 -1.57
N GLY A 38 -10.95 -1.54 -1.69
CA GLY A 38 -12.26 -0.88 -1.57
C GLY A 38 -13.20 -1.29 -2.71
N ASP A 39 -14.35 -0.61 -2.79
CA ASP A 39 -15.44 -0.84 -3.75
C ASP A 39 -15.04 -0.44 -5.18
N VAL A 40 -13.96 -1.05 -5.70
CA VAL A 40 -13.48 -0.85 -7.05
C VAL A 40 -14.46 -1.58 -7.96
N PRO A 41 -15.22 -0.87 -8.80
CA PRO A 41 -16.11 -1.52 -9.74
C PRO A 41 -15.28 -2.47 -10.62
N PRO A 42 -15.83 -3.64 -10.99
CA PRO A 42 -15.12 -4.60 -11.82
C PRO A 42 -14.61 -3.90 -13.08
N GLU A 43 -13.34 -4.15 -13.41
CA GLU A 43 -12.74 -3.58 -14.62
C GLU A 43 -13.55 -4.06 -15.84
N PRO A 44 -14.07 -3.15 -16.68
CA PRO A 44 -14.84 -3.53 -17.83
C PRO A 44 -13.95 -4.31 -18.80
N THR A 45 -14.45 -5.42 -19.28
CA THR A 45 -13.79 -6.23 -20.30
C THR A 45 -14.18 -5.74 -21.69
N TYR A 46 -13.38 -6.11 -22.69
CA TYR A 46 -13.70 -5.80 -24.09
C TYR A 46 -15.07 -6.37 -24.53
N GLY A 47 -15.55 -7.44 -23.88
CA GLY A 47 -16.87 -8.02 -24.15
C GLY A 47 -18.04 -7.17 -23.65
N ASP A 48 -17.83 -6.31 -22.66
CA ASP A 48 -18.90 -5.49 -22.07
C ASP A 48 -19.41 -4.41 -23.03
N PHE A 49 -18.60 -4.02 -24.02
CA PHE A 49 -19.00 -3.10 -25.09
C PHE A 49 -20.13 -3.64 -25.98
N PHE A 50 -20.34 -4.96 -26.02
CA PHE A 50 -21.32 -5.61 -26.90
C PHE A 50 -22.55 -6.15 -26.15
N ARG A 51 -22.61 -6.03 -24.82
CA ARG A 51 -23.72 -6.56 -24.00
C ARG A 51 -24.95 -5.65 -23.94
N VAL A 52 -24.88 -4.41 -24.44
CA VAL A 52 -25.98 -3.43 -24.42
C VAL A 52 -26.80 -3.46 -25.74
N ALA A 53 -26.80 -4.59 -26.45
CA ALA A 53 -27.57 -4.79 -27.69
C ALA A 53 -28.93 -5.45 -27.43
#